data_AF-A0A920QUX4-F1
#
_entry.id   AF-A0A920QUX4-F1
#
_cell.length_a   1.000
_cell.length_b   1.000
_cell.length_c   1.000
_cell.angle_alpha   90.00
_cell.angle_beta   90.00
_cell.angle_gamma   90.00
#
_symmetry.space_group_name_H-M   'P 1'
#
loop_
_entity.id
_entity.type
_entity.pdbx_description
1 polymer ?
#
loop_
_entity_poly.entity_id
_entity_poly.type
_entity_poly.pdbx_seq_one_letter_code
_entity_poly.pdbx_strand_id
1 'polypeptide(L)'
;MRKPSDVTTRDNVGLGPYRLVKWDPGIAITAEAYPDYVPNPDVEEAQFPIIQNVKWVWRGEPTIRSAMIQAGEADLAYRLGLADKDSVPVFQSLAEEPPTLYCLIRFGIRCYRKRL
;
A
#
# COMPACT_ATOMS: atom_id res chain seq x y z
N MET A 1 -4.23 25.01 29.78
CA MET A 1 -3.27 23.93 29.49
C MET A 1 -4.05 22.76 28.90
N ARG A 2 -3.80 22.35 27.65
CA ARG A 2 -4.49 21.18 27.06
C ARG A 2 -4.04 19.91 27.78
N LYS A 3 -4.95 18.99 28.06
CA LYS A 3 -4.59 17.69 28.65
C LYS A 3 -3.76 16.89 27.63
N PRO A 4 -2.80 16.05 28.06
CA PRO A 4 -2.04 15.20 27.14
C PRO A 4 -2.91 14.30 26.26
N SER A 5 -4.10 13.91 26.75
CA SER A 5 -5.10 13.15 25.99
C SER A 5 -5.76 13.92 24.84
N ASP A 6 -5.62 15.24 24.82
CA ASP A 6 -6.22 16.15 23.85
C ASP A 6 -5.24 16.48 22.69
N VAL A 7 -4.04 15.88 22.71
CA VAL A 7 -2.99 16.11 21.72
C VAL A 7 -2.74 14.80 20.97
N THR A 8 -3.24 14.72 19.74
CA THR A 8 -2.91 13.59 18.85
C THR A 8 -1.52 13.79 18.26
N THR A 9 -0.56 12.93 18.61
CA THR A 9 0.76 12.89 17.97
C THR A 9 0.61 12.45 16.53
N ARG A 10 1.17 13.23 15.60
CA ARG A 10 1.15 12.94 14.15
C ARG A 10 2.54 12.65 13.56
N ASP A 11 3.56 12.63 14.42
CA ASP A 11 4.97 12.45 14.06
C ASP A 11 5.51 11.15 14.69
N ASN A 12 4.76 10.05 14.54
CA ASN A 12 5.18 8.78 15.14
C ASN A 12 6.42 8.23 14.43
N VAL A 13 7.39 7.76 15.22
CA VAL A 13 8.56 7.04 14.73
C VAL A 13 8.28 5.54 14.86
N GLY A 14 8.20 4.85 13.73
CA GLY A 14 8.01 3.40 13.67
C GLY A 14 9.31 2.65 13.46
N LEU A 15 9.24 1.31 13.59
CA LEU A 15 10.33 0.38 13.26
C LEU A 15 10.19 -0.20 11.85
N GLY A 16 9.46 0.49 10.97
CA GLY A 16 9.19 0.00 9.61
C GLY A 16 10.24 0.45 8.60
N PRO A 17 10.18 -0.10 7.37
CA PRO A 17 11.07 0.28 6.27
C PRO A 17 10.82 1.71 5.73
N TYR A 18 9.74 2.37 6.15
CA TYR A 18 9.41 3.73 5.72
C TYR A 18 9.29 4.69 6.91
N ARG A 19 9.85 5.88 6.74
CA ARG A 19 9.72 7.00 7.66
C ARG A 19 8.51 7.86 7.28
N LEU A 20 7.68 8.21 8.26
CA LEU A 20 6.59 9.14 8.07
C LEU A 20 7.14 10.55 7.82
N VAL A 21 6.77 11.16 6.69
CA VAL A 21 7.13 12.54 6.33
C VAL A 21 5.98 13.49 6.69
N LYS A 22 4.75 13.10 6.35
CA LYS A 22 3.56 13.93 6.60
C LYS A 22 2.30 13.08 6.73
N TRP A 23 1.43 13.47 7.66
CA TRP A 23 0.08 12.92 7.76
C TRP A 23 -0.96 14.04 7.68
N ASP A 24 -1.77 14.01 6.62
CA ASP A 24 -2.96 14.83 6.44
C ASP A 24 -4.20 13.97 6.78
N PRO A 25 -4.81 14.13 7.96
CA PRO A 25 -5.88 13.26 8.44
C PRO A 25 -7.05 13.16 7.45
N GLY A 26 -7.42 11.93 7.08
CA GLY A 26 -8.50 11.65 6.14
C GLY A 26 -8.17 11.95 4.67
N ILE A 27 -7.00 12.49 4.35
CA ILE A 27 -6.62 12.90 2.99
C ILE A 27 -5.49 12.03 2.44
N ALA A 28 -4.31 12.09 3.06
CA ALA A 28 -3.15 11.31 2.65
C ALA A 28 -2.10 11.10 3.76
N ILE A 29 -1.25 10.09 3.58
CA ILE A 29 0.04 9.93 4.27
C ILE A 29 1.14 9.97 3.23
N THR A 30 2.23 10.67 3.53
CA THR A 30 3.47 10.65 2.76
C THR A 30 4.57 10.05 3.61
N ALA A 31 5.28 9.08 3.04
CA ALA A 31 6.38 8.40 3.68
C ALA A 31 7.52 8.21 2.67
N GLU A 32 8.74 8.08 3.19
CA GLU A 32 9.96 7.87 2.40
C GLU A 32 10.71 6.64 2.91
N ALA A 33 11.50 6.01 2.05
CA ALA A 33 12.34 4.87 2.41
C ALA A 33 13.29 5.26 3.55
N TYR A 34 13.40 4.40 4.56
CA TYR A 34 14.35 4.57 5.65
C TYR A 34 15.66 3.81 5.33
N PRO A 35 16.78 4.51 5.07
CA PRO A 35 18.02 3.86 4.61
C PRO A 35 18.64 2.91 5.62
N ASP A 36 18.48 3.21 6.92
CA ASP A 36 19.08 2.43 8.01
C ASP A 36 18.12 1.35 8.54
N TYR A 37 17.12 0.96 7.75
CA TYR A 37 16.22 -0.13 8.11
C TYR A 37 16.97 -1.47 8.12
N VAL A 38 16.82 -2.22 9.21
CA VAL A 38 17.39 -3.57 9.36
C VAL A 38 16.31 -4.59 9.00
N PRO A 39 16.40 -5.27 7.84
CA PRO A 39 15.42 -6.27 7.45
C PRO A 39 15.54 -7.53 8.31
N ASN A 40 14.42 -8.20 8.54
CA ASN A 40 14.41 -9.54 9.14
C ASN A 40 14.26 -10.58 8.03
N PRO A 41 15.27 -11.41 7.74
CA PRO A 41 15.23 -12.37 6.64
C PRO A 41 14.18 -13.47 6.84
N ASP A 42 13.76 -13.73 8.07
CA ASP A 42 12.75 -14.76 8.38
C ASP A 42 11.31 -14.26 8.20
N VAL A 43 11.11 -12.95 7.94
CA VAL A 43 9.80 -12.30 7.84
C VAL A 43 9.69 -11.62 6.47
N GLU A 44 8.82 -12.13 5.61
CA GLU A 44 8.73 -11.66 4.22
C GLU A 44 8.28 -10.20 4.11
N GLU A 45 7.58 -9.69 5.10
CA GLU A 45 7.11 -8.31 5.18
C GLU A 45 8.21 -7.34 5.65
N ALA A 46 9.26 -7.86 6.27
CA ALA A 46 10.36 -7.08 6.83
C ALA A 46 11.50 -6.93 5.81
N GLN A 47 11.15 -6.64 4.55
CA GLN A 47 12.09 -6.43 3.46
C GLN A 47 12.57 -4.98 3.38
N PHE A 48 13.76 -4.79 2.80
CA PHE A 48 14.31 -3.47 2.54
C PHE A 48 13.44 -2.70 1.53
N PRO A 49 13.18 -1.39 1.74
CA PRO A 49 12.32 -0.61 0.85
C PRO A 49 12.97 -0.42 -0.52
N ILE A 50 12.28 -0.90 -1.56
CA ILE A 50 12.69 -0.67 -2.96
C ILE A 50 12.10 0.66 -3.47
N ILE A 51 10.89 1.01 -3.03
CA ILE A 51 10.21 2.25 -3.40
C ILE A 51 10.74 3.37 -2.52
N GLN A 52 11.16 4.49 -3.11
CA GLN A 52 11.78 5.59 -2.37
C GLN A 52 10.75 6.51 -1.70
N ASN A 53 9.62 6.76 -2.37
CA ASN A 53 8.57 7.65 -1.90
C ASN A 53 7.22 6.95 -2.03
N VAL A 54 6.45 6.98 -0.95
CA VAL A 54 5.12 6.36 -0.91
C VAL A 54 4.11 7.42 -0.47
N LYS A 55 3.04 7.56 -1.26
CA LYS A 55 1.90 8.38 -0.91
C LYS A 55 0.65 7.51 -0.82
N TRP A 56 0.14 7.35 0.40
CA TRP A 56 -1.12 6.69 0.64
C TRP A 56 -2.25 7.69 0.56
N VAL A 57 -3.26 7.44 -0.28
CA VAL A 57 -4.40 8.34 -0.47
C VAL A 57 -5.68 7.58 -0.16
N TRP A 58 -6.56 8.17 0.66
CA TRP A 58 -7.84 7.55 0.96
C TRP A 58 -8.90 7.96 -0.04
N ARG A 59 -9.54 6.96 -0.65
CA ARG A 59 -10.72 7.13 -1.51
C ARG A 59 -11.72 6.05 -1.13
N GLY A 60 -12.95 6.43 -0.78
CA GLY A 60 -14.01 5.49 -0.40
C GLY A 60 -14.52 4.68 -1.59
N GLU A 61 -14.74 5.35 -2.73
CA GLU A 61 -15.37 4.76 -3.90
C GLU A 61 -14.39 3.96 -4.78
N PRO A 62 -14.71 2.71 -5.15
CA PRO A 62 -13.86 1.86 -6.01
C PRO A 62 -13.70 2.44 -7.42
N THR A 63 -14.75 3.00 -8.00
CA THR A 63 -14.71 3.60 -9.34
C THR A 63 -13.81 4.84 -9.39
N ILE A 64 -13.72 5.59 -8.29
CA ILE A 64 -12.76 6.70 -8.19
C ILE A 64 -11.33 6.15 -8.12
N ARG A 65 -11.10 5.05 -7.39
CA ARG A 65 -9.77 4.41 -7.34
C ARG A 65 -9.34 3.87 -8.70
N SER A 66 -10.24 3.24 -9.46
CA SER A 66 -9.91 2.76 -10.80
C SER A 66 -9.61 3.91 -11.77
N ALA A 67 -10.41 4.98 -11.74
CA ALA A 67 -10.14 6.19 -12.52
C ALA A 67 -8.76 6.81 -12.19
N MET A 68 -8.36 6.82 -10.92
CA MET A 68 -7.04 7.31 -10.51
C MET A 68 -5.90 6.45 -11.09
N ILE A 69 -6.08 5.13 -11.16
CA ILE A 69 -5.10 4.22 -11.79
C ILE A 69 -5.01 4.50 -13.29
N GLN A 70 -6.14 4.70 -13.97
CA GLN A 70 -6.18 5.06 -15.39
C GLN A 70 -5.50 6.39 -15.69
N ALA A 71 -5.72 7.39 -14.82
CA ALA A 71 -5.12 8.70 -14.95
C ALA A 71 -3.63 8.74 -14.57
N GLY A 72 -3.08 7.66 -14.00
CA GLY A 72 -1.71 7.63 -13.48
C GLY A 72 -1.54 8.44 -12.18
N GLU A 73 -2.62 8.77 -11.49
CA GLU A 73 -2.59 9.45 -10.18
C GLU A 73 -2.30 8.48 -9.03
N ALA A 74 -2.52 7.18 -9.25
CA ALA A 74 -2.17 6.11 -8.34
C ALA A 74 -1.52 4.96 -9.12
N ASP A 75 -0.54 4.30 -8.50
CA ASP A 75 0.10 3.11 -9.07
C ASP A 75 -0.59 1.80 -8.63
N LEU A 76 -1.25 1.84 -7.47
CA LEU A 76 -1.90 0.68 -6.83
C LEU A 76 -3.22 1.09 -6.18
N ALA A 77 -4.25 0.25 -6.35
CA ALA A 77 -5.53 0.40 -5.69
C ALA A 77 -5.98 -0.91 -5.03
N TYR A 78 -6.48 -0.82 -3.79
CA TYR A 78 -7.06 -1.95 -3.06
C TYR A 78 -8.60 -1.95 -3.15
N ARG A 79 -9.22 -3.13 -3.04
CA ARG A 79 -10.69 -3.34 -3.08
C ARG A 79 -11.38 -2.73 -4.31
N LEU A 80 -10.85 -2.97 -5.50
CA LEU A 80 -11.61 -2.69 -6.72
C LEU A 80 -12.73 -3.72 -6.89
N GLY A 81 -13.86 -3.30 -7.46
CA GLY A 81 -14.95 -4.21 -7.78
C GLY A 81 -14.60 -5.05 -9.01
N LEU A 82 -15.26 -6.21 -9.18
CA LEU A 82 -15.15 -6.99 -10.41
C LEU A 82 -15.61 -6.20 -11.64
N ALA A 83 -16.56 -5.27 -11.46
CA ALA A 83 -17.01 -4.37 -12.52
C ALA A 83 -15.92 -3.41 -13.02
N ASP A 84 -14.93 -3.09 -12.18
CA ASP A 84 -13.82 -2.20 -12.53
C ASP A 84 -12.62 -2.96 -13.13
N LYS A 85 -12.71 -4.29 -13.32
CA LYS A 85 -11.58 -5.12 -13.76
C LYS A 85 -10.98 -4.64 -15.08
N ASP A 86 -11.80 -4.36 -16.06
CA ASP A 86 -11.36 -3.99 -17.40
C ASP A 86 -10.92 -2.51 -17.49
N SER A 87 -11.13 -1.76 -16.40
CA SER A 87 -10.73 -0.36 -16.30
C SER A 87 -9.26 -0.21 -15.88
N VAL A 88 -8.60 -1.25 -15.37
CA VAL A 88 -7.21 -1.16 -14.87
C VAL A 88 -6.27 -2.05 -15.68
N PRO A 89 -4.97 -1.68 -15.81
CA PRO A 89 -4.03 -2.42 -16.65
C PRO A 89 -3.74 -3.83 -16.15
N VAL A 90 -3.76 -4.04 -14.82
CA VAL A 90 -3.58 -5.34 -14.18
C VAL A 90 -4.58 -5.46 -13.03
N PHE A 91 -5.35 -6.55 -13.01
CA PHE A 91 -6.32 -6.84 -11.96
C PHE A 91 -6.07 -8.23 -11.36
N GLN A 92 -6.02 -8.31 -10.04
CA GLN A 92 -5.84 -9.57 -9.30
C GLN A 92 -6.97 -9.74 -8.28
N SER A 93 -7.73 -10.83 -8.40
CA SER A 93 -8.76 -11.24 -7.44
C SER A 93 -8.18 -12.20 -6.40
N LEU A 94 -8.54 -12.02 -5.13
CA LEU A 94 -8.14 -12.91 -4.02
C LEU A 94 -9.09 -14.11 -3.81
N ALA A 95 -9.86 -14.50 -4.83
CA ALA A 95 -11.04 -15.36 -4.67
C ALA A 95 -10.80 -16.89 -4.62
N GLU A 96 -9.58 -17.37 -4.34
CA GLU A 96 -9.30 -18.79 -4.08
C GLU A 96 -8.44 -18.93 -2.80
N GLU A 97 -8.98 -19.62 -1.77
CA GLU A 97 -8.66 -19.65 -0.32
C GLU A 97 -7.35 -20.39 0.11
N PRO A 98 -6.89 -20.47 1.41
CA PRO A 98 -7.35 -19.94 2.73
C PRO A 98 -6.31 -18.99 3.43
N PRO A 99 -6.47 -18.54 4.70
CA PRO A 99 -6.06 -17.21 5.16
C PRO A 99 -4.62 -17.14 5.70
N THR A 100 -3.60 -17.28 4.86
CA THR A 100 -2.22 -16.87 5.23
C THR A 100 -1.36 -16.50 4.03
N LEU A 101 -1.97 -16.06 2.93
CA LEU A 101 -1.19 -15.68 1.75
C LEU A 101 -1.19 -14.17 1.58
N TYR A 102 -0.14 -13.57 2.12
CA TYR A 102 0.41 -12.30 1.70
C TYR A 102 0.46 -12.25 0.18
N CYS A 103 -0.54 -11.60 -0.42
CA CYS A 103 -0.48 -11.15 -1.80
C CYS A 103 0.44 -9.93 -1.81
N LEU A 104 1.74 -10.16 -1.59
CA LEU A 104 2.78 -9.17 -1.77
C LEU A 104 2.73 -8.72 -3.21
N ILE A 105 2.49 -7.42 -3.38
CA ILE A 105 2.53 -6.68 -4.64
C ILE A 105 3.93 -6.83 -5.22
N ARG A 106 4.14 -7.89 -6.00
CA ARG A 106 5.36 -8.13 -6.75
C ARG A 106 5.27 -7.27 -8.00
N PHE A 107 5.80 -6.05 -7.92
CA PHE A 107 6.08 -5.26 -9.12
C PHE A 107 7.06 -6.05 -9.99
N GLY A 108 6.57 -6.57 -11.13
CA GLY A 108 7.40 -7.24 -12.13
C GLY A 108 6.78 -8.49 -12.77
N ILE A 109 5.85 -8.29 -13.71
CA ILE A 109 5.72 -9.00 -15.01
C ILE A 109 5.79 -10.55 -14.98
N ARG A 110 4.63 -11.18 -15.22
CA ARG A 110 4.29 -12.61 -15.52
C ARG A 110 3.74 -13.45 -14.36
N CYS A 111 2.41 -13.48 -14.28
CA CYS A 111 1.68 -14.64 -13.75
C CYS A 111 1.90 -15.85 -14.68
N TYR A 112 2.78 -16.78 -14.32
CA TYR A 112 2.79 -18.10 -14.94
C TYR A 112 1.75 -18.99 -14.27
N ARG A 113 0.76 -19.41 -15.07
CA ARG A 113 -0.18 -20.50 -14.78
C ARG A 113 0.62 -21.76 -14.48
N LYS A 114 0.64 -22.24 -13.22
CA LYS A 114 1.09 -23.60 -12.92
C LYS A 114 0.11 -24.55 -13.61
N ARG A 115 0.53 -25.09 -14.74
CA ARG A 115 -0.12 -26.20 -15.42
C ARG A 115 0.18 -27.45 -14.57
N LEU A 116 -0.84 -28.00 -13.91
CA LEU A 116 -0.86 -29.43 -13.59
C LEU A 116 -1.42 -30.14 -14.82
#